data_AF-A0A960LLV0-F1
#
_entry.id   AF-A0A960LLV0-F1
#
_cell.length_a   1.000
_cell.length_b   1.000
_cell.length_c   1.000
_cell.angle_alpha   90.00
_cell.angle_beta   90.00
_cell.angle_gamma   90.00
#
_symmetry.space_group_name_H-M   'P 1'
#
loop_
_entity.id
_entity.type
_entity.pdbx_description
1 polymer ?
#
loop_
_entity_poly.entity_id
_entity_poly.type
_entity_poly.pdbx_seq_one_letter_code
_entity_poly.pdbx_strand_id
1 'polypeptide(L)'
;MTTTDIPEVLHFNPDGTGAGLYTEVIDLKEIGVLDVNRASNVEFNADTQQWEVFDFTGCRVFTDPARETCLLWERRFFNSPETSIPAIPNPKP
;
A
#
# COMPACT_ATOMS: atom_id res chain seq x y z
N MET A 1 -20.49 -21.13 19.42
CA MET A 1 -19.20 -21.49 18.81
C MET A 1 -19.10 -20.71 17.52
N THR A 2 -18.31 -19.65 17.47
CA THR A 2 -18.09 -18.86 16.25
C THR A 2 -16.96 -19.53 15.48
N THR A 3 -17.27 -20.07 14.31
CA THR A 3 -16.27 -20.58 13.38
C THR A 3 -15.55 -19.39 12.77
N THR A 4 -14.31 -19.15 13.17
CA THR A 4 -13.44 -18.17 12.53
C THR A 4 -13.05 -18.72 11.17
N ASP A 5 -13.48 -18.05 10.10
CA ASP A 5 -13.02 -18.33 8.75
C ASP A 5 -11.51 -18.03 8.71
N ILE A 6 -10.68 -19.04 8.43
CA ILE A 6 -9.22 -18.86 8.39
C ILE A 6 -8.88 -18.43 6.96
N PRO A 7 -8.43 -17.18 6.76
CA PRO A 7 -8.12 -16.70 5.42
C PRO A 7 -6.93 -17.45 4.82
N GLU A 8 -7.00 -17.70 3.51
CA GLU A 8 -5.89 -18.28 2.71
C GLU A 8 -4.70 -17.30 2.59
N VAL A 9 -4.95 -16.02 2.83
CA VAL A 9 -3.98 -14.91 2.84
C VAL A 9 -3.40 -14.74 4.25
N LEU A 10 -2.15 -14.30 4.37
CA LEU A 10 -1.60 -13.88 5.66
C LEU A 10 -2.18 -12.50 6.05
N HIS A 11 -2.94 -12.46 7.14
CA HIS A 11 -3.52 -11.23 7.69
C HIS A 11 -2.73 -10.77 8.91
N PHE A 12 -2.40 -9.47 8.95
CA PHE A 12 -1.88 -8.83 10.15
C PHE A 12 -2.99 -8.04 10.85
N ASN A 13 -3.18 -8.31 12.13
CA ASN A 13 -4.08 -7.59 12.99
C ASN A 13 -3.46 -6.25 13.42
N PRO A 14 -4.27 -5.25 13.81
CA PRO A 14 -3.77 -3.97 14.31
C PRO A 14 -2.87 -4.05 15.55
N ASP A 15 -2.93 -5.15 16.30
CA ASP A 15 -2.06 -5.42 17.45
C ASP A 15 -0.69 -6.02 17.07
N GLY A 16 -0.42 -6.16 15.76
CA GLY A 16 0.83 -6.69 15.22
C GLY A 16 0.86 -8.22 15.11
N THR A 17 -0.21 -8.94 15.48
CA THR A 17 -0.26 -10.39 15.32
C THR A 17 -0.61 -10.79 13.88
N GLY A 18 0.03 -11.85 13.37
CA GLY A 18 -0.27 -12.42 12.05
C GLY A 18 -1.11 -13.69 12.17
N ALA A 19 -2.07 -13.89 11.28
CA ALA A 19 -2.88 -15.10 11.18
C ALA A 19 -3.08 -15.49 9.71
N GLY A 20 -3.09 -16.78 9.41
CA GLY A 20 -3.33 -17.29 8.06
C GLY A 20 -3.44 -18.81 8.06
N LEU A 21 -3.88 -19.37 6.95
CA LEU A 21 -3.94 -20.81 6.77
C LEU A 21 -2.52 -21.39 6.66
N TYR A 22 -2.14 -22.26 7.59
CA TYR A 22 -0.89 -23.00 7.51
C TYR A 22 -1.06 -24.18 6.53
N THR A 23 -0.49 -24.05 5.34
CA THR A 23 -0.68 -25.01 4.23
C THR A 23 0.49 -25.99 4.05
N GLU A 24 1.48 -26.00 4.94
CA GLU A 24 2.76 -26.73 4.82
C GLU A 24 3.59 -26.34 3.58
N VAL A 25 3.10 -25.45 2.70
CA VAL A 25 3.82 -24.91 1.53
C VAL A 25 4.81 -23.83 1.94
N ILE A 26 4.48 -23.08 3.00
CA ILE A 26 5.30 -22.02 3.58
C ILE A 26 5.42 -22.31 5.07
N ASP A 27 6.63 -22.63 5.54
CA ASP A 27 6.86 -22.70 6.99
C ASP A 27 6.85 -21.27 7.55
N LEU A 28 5.70 -20.86 8.07
CA LEU A 28 5.50 -19.54 8.66
C LEU A 28 6.45 -19.27 9.84
N LYS A 29 7.02 -20.32 10.46
CA LYS A 29 8.00 -20.17 11.55
C LYS A 29 9.41 -19.86 11.04
N GLU A 30 9.67 -20.12 9.77
CA GLU A 30 10.92 -19.79 9.09
C GLU A 30 10.82 -18.47 8.30
N ILE A 31 9.64 -17.86 8.20
CA ILE A 31 9.52 -16.47 7.75
C ILE A 31 10.32 -15.64 8.76
N GLY A 32 11.52 -15.23 8.34
CA GLY A 32 12.47 -14.52 9.18
C GLY A 32 12.01 -13.11 9.55
N VAL A 33 12.91 -12.15 9.52
CA VAL A 33 12.56 -10.77 9.86
C VAL A 33 11.67 -10.18 8.77
N LEU A 34 10.48 -9.73 9.16
CA LEU A 34 9.61 -8.95 8.29
C LEU A 34 10.21 -7.55 8.10
N ASP A 35 10.60 -7.21 6.88
CA ASP A 35 10.97 -5.85 6.51
C ASP A 35 9.74 -5.10 5.98
N VAL A 36 9.35 -4.03 6.67
CA VAL A 36 8.16 -3.24 6.34
C VAL A 36 8.59 -1.85 5.93
N ASN A 37 8.39 -1.54 4.65
CA ASN A 37 8.67 -0.22 4.09
C ASN A 37 7.36 0.47 3.73
N ARG A 38 7.32 1.81 3.87
CA ARG A 38 6.19 2.59 3.36
C ARG A 38 6.13 2.46 1.85
N ALA A 39 4.95 2.16 1.32
CA ALA A 39 4.73 2.11 -0.12
C ALA A 39 4.89 3.49 -0.78
N SER A 40 4.57 4.55 -0.04
CA SER A 40 4.61 5.93 -0.51
C SER A 40 4.72 6.96 0.63
N ASN A 41 5.03 8.19 0.25
CA ASN A 41 4.95 9.39 1.09
C ASN A 41 4.12 10.47 0.41
N VAL A 42 3.36 11.26 1.19
CA VAL A 42 2.56 12.38 0.68
C VAL A 42 3.04 13.68 1.31
N GLU A 43 3.62 14.56 0.50
CA GLU A 43 4.27 15.79 0.93
C GLU A 43 3.62 17.03 0.29
N PHE A 44 3.65 18.17 0.99
CA PHE A 44 3.15 19.42 0.45
C PHE A 44 4.28 20.21 -0.20
N ASN A 45 4.09 20.60 -1.46
CA ASN A 45 5.00 21.44 -2.21
C ASN A 45 4.52 22.89 -2.18
N ALA A 46 5.23 23.75 -1.44
CA ALA A 46 4.85 25.14 -1.26
C ALA A 46 4.98 25.98 -2.54
N ASP A 47 5.86 25.61 -3.47
CA ASP A 47 6.08 26.36 -4.71
C ASP A 47 4.94 26.14 -5.71
N THR A 48 4.39 24.92 -5.75
CA THR A 48 3.29 24.55 -6.65
C THR A 48 1.91 24.57 -5.98
N GLN A 49 1.87 24.72 -4.65
CA GLN A 49 0.66 24.60 -3.83
C GLN A 49 -0.07 23.27 -4.08
N GLN A 50 0.70 22.19 -4.23
CA GLN A 50 0.17 20.84 -4.47
C GLN A 50 0.59 19.89 -3.35
N TRP A 51 -0.20 18.84 -3.16
CA TRP A 51 0.23 17.63 -2.48
C TRP A 51 0.79 16.65 -3.50
N GLU A 52 1.97 16.12 -3.24
CA GLU A 52 2.72 15.23 -4.11
C GLU A 52 2.86 13.87 -3.44
N VAL A 53 2.59 12.79 -4.19
CA VAL A 53 2.77 11.42 -3.73
C VAL A 53 4.04 10.86 -4.35
N PHE A 54 4.96 10.40 -3.51
CA PHE A 54 6.21 9.76 -3.90
C PHE A 54 6.14 8.28 -3.56
N ASP A 55 6.58 7.40 -4.46
CA ASP A 55 6.70 5.98 -4.17
C ASP A 55 7.92 5.68 -3.28
N PHE A 56 8.10 4.40 -2.91
CA PHE A 56 9.23 3.95 -2.10
C PHE A 56 10.61 4.17 -2.74
N THR A 57 10.67 4.46 -4.05
CA THR A 57 11.92 4.81 -4.75
C THR A 57 12.20 6.31 -4.74
N GLY A 58 11.26 7.11 -4.21
CA GLY A 58 11.33 8.57 -4.20
C GLY A 58 10.83 9.21 -5.51
N CYS A 59 10.19 8.46 -6.41
CA CYS A 59 9.63 9.01 -7.64
C CYS A 59 8.23 9.59 -7.39
N ARG A 60 7.97 10.82 -7.86
CA ARG A 60 6.64 11.43 -7.79
C ARG A 60 5.70 10.71 -8.76
N VAL A 61 4.69 10.03 -8.23
CA VAL A 61 3.73 9.21 -8.98
C VAL A 61 2.36 9.85 -9.12
N PHE A 62 2.01 10.82 -8.26
CA PHE A 62 0.74 11.52 -8.31
C PHE A 62 0.84 12.90 -7.66
N THR A 63 -0.06 13.83 -8.02
CA THR A 63 -0.17 15.15 -7.39
C THR A 63 -1.59 15.68 -7.48
N ASP A 64 -2.04 16.40 -6.46
CA ASP A 64 -3.35 17.07 -6.44
C ASP A 64 -3.33 18.26 -5.44
N PRO A 65 -4.10 19.34 -5.67
CA PRO A 65 -4.19 20.43 -4.70
C PRO A 65 -4.80 20.02 -3.36
N ALA A 66 -5.62 18.96 -3.34
CA ALA A 66 -6.26 18.44 -2.15
C ALA A 66 -5.55 17.17 -1.64
N ARG A 67 -5.08 17.24 -0.39
CA ARG A 67 -4.42 16.11 0.29
C ARG A 67 -5.27 14.85 0.31
N GLU A 68 -6.57 15.00 0.50
CA GLU A 68 -7.50 13.87 0.59
C GLU A 68 -7.58 13.11 -0.74
N THR A 69 -7.52 13.80 -1.88
CA THR A 69 -7.44 13.18 -3.20
C THR A 69 -6.18 12.32 -3.33
N CYS A 70 -5.03 12.83 -2.89
CA CYS A 70 -3.77 12.08 -2.87
C CYS A 70 -3.86 10.80 -2.02
N LEU A 71 -4.48 10.88 -0.83
CA LEU A 71 -4.65 9.71 0.04
C LEU A 71 -5.63 8.68 -0.53
N LEU A 72 -6.71 9.13 -1.15
CA LEU A 72 -7.66 8.24 -1.81
C LEU A 72 -7.02 7.55 -3.02
N TRP A 73 -6.22 8.30 -3.79
CA TRP A 73 -5.42 7.74 -4.88
C TRP A 73 -4.42 6.70 -4.37
N GLU A 74 -3.63 7.04 -3.34
CA GLU A 74 -2.63 6.15 -2.72
C GLU A 74 -3.26 4.82 -2.32
N ARG A 75 -4.37 4.86 -1.58
CA ARG A 75 -5.08 3.65 -1.13
C ARG A 75 -5.60 2.81 -2.28
N ARG A 76 -6.09 3.42 -3.37
CA ARG A 76 -6.57 2.68 -4.53
C ARG A 76 -5.43 2.06 -5.31
N PHE A 77 -4.33 2.81 -5.48
CA PHE A 77 -3.20 2.38 -6.28
C PHE A 77 -2.45 1.21 -5.63
N PHE A 78 -2.15 1.30 -4.33
CA PHE A 78 -1.36 0.28 -3.63
C PHE A 78 -2.16 -0.90 -3.07
N ASN A 79 -3.49 -0.80 -2.96
CA ASN A 79 -4.33 -1.93 -2.52
C ASN A 79 -5.04 -2.65 -3.69
N SER A 80 -4.85 -2.22 -4.95
CA SER A 80 -5.41 -2.93 -6.09
C SER A 80 -4.53 -4.14 -6.43
N PRO A 81 -5.08 -5.36 -6.57
CA PRO A 81 -4.31 -6.56 -6.88
C PRO A 81 -3.70 -6.58 -8.30
N GLU A 82 -4.02 -5.59 -9.15
CA GLU A 82 -3.57 -5.49 -10.55
C GLU A 82 -2.46 -4.44 -10.77
N THR A 83 -1.47 -4.31 -9.88
CA THR A 83 -0.32 -3.42 -10.17
C THR A 83 0.70 -4.07 -11.11
N SER A 84 0.25 -4.48 -12.30
CA SER A 84 1.08 -4.44 -13.49
C SER A 84 0.94 -3.05 -14.08
N ILE A 85 1.91 -2.17 -13.77
CA ILE A 85 1.95 -0.74 -14.11
C ILE A 85 1.48 -0.47 -15.55
N PRO A 86 0.38 0.26 -15.78
CA PRO A 86 0.22 1.05 -16.98
C PRO A 86 0.48 2.52 -16.64
N ALA A 87 1.37 3.16 -17.40
CA ALA A 87 1.58 4.60 -17.34
C ALA A 87 0.25 5.34 -17.55
N ILE A 88 -0.12 6.26 -16.65
CA ILE A 88 -1.29 7.12 -16.85
C ILE A 88 -0.81 8.54 -17.21
N PRO A 89 -1.38 9.16 -18.26
CA PRO A 89 -0.91 10.44 -18.79
C PRO A 89 -1.27 11.58 -17.84
N ASN A 90 -0.42 12.60 -17.82
CA ASN A 90 -0.69 13.86 -17.12
C ASN A 90 -2.10 14.39 -17.45
N PRO A 91 -2.84 14.92 -16.47
CA PRO A 91 -4.02 15.70 -16.76
C PRO A 91 -3.60 16.90 -17.61
N LYS A 92 -4.28 17.10 -18.75
CA LYS A 92 -4.07 18.27 -19.59
C LYS A 92 -4.54 19.53 -18.85
N PRO A 93 -3.89 20.68 -19.12
CA PRO A 93 -4.15 21.96 -18.46
C PRO A 93 -5.60 22.44 -18.65
#